data_AF-A0A1H1KWJ3-F1
#
_entry.id   AF-A0A1H1KWJ3-F1
#
_cell.length_a   1.000
_cell.length_b   1.000
_cell.length_c   1.000
_cell.angle_alpha   90.00
_cell.angle_beta   90.00
_cell.angle_gamma   90.00
#
_symmetry.space_group_name_H-M   'P 1'
#
loop_
_entity.id
_entity.type
_entity.pdbx_description
1 polymer ?
#
loop_
_entity_poly.entity_id
_entity_poly.type
_entity_poly.pdbx_seq_one_letter_code
_entity_poly.pdbx_strand_id
1 'polypeptide(L)'
;MTIGKDTIPVTEIVKREVSETPKYDWPLEVGEKWKYENSWTSQDGTTGTQSQNAEVLSYQEETVEAGTFMAYTIKYTGKTTNSRGYSANETEIWIYAPAVKNFIKLTQNQGDFHYVEELIEYSKPE
;
A
#
# COMPACT_ATOMS: atom_id res chain seq x y z
N MET A 1 7.78 -10.20 3.96
CA MET A 1 7.75 -11.44 4.75
C MET A 1 9.02 -12.21 4.49
N THR A 2 9.80 -12.55 5.52
CA THR A 2 10.98 -13.40 5.38
C THR A 2 10.57 -14.86 5.28
N ILE A 3 10.92 -15.52 4.17
CA ILE A 3 10.70 -16.96 4.00
C ILE A 3 11.83 -17.68 4.75
N GLY A 4 11.48 -18.50 5.74
CA GLY A 4 12.44 -19.32 6.50
C GLY A 4 13.33 -18.58 7.50
N LYS A 5 13.00 -17.34 7.86
CA LYS A 5 13.61 -16.61 9.00
C LYS A 5 12.51 -16.05 9.89
N ASP A 6 12.44 -16.56 11.12
CA ASP A 6 11.45 -16.16 12.12
C ASP A 6 11.78 -14.80 12.78
N THR A 7 12.96 -14.27 12.54
CA THR A 7 13.42 -12.99 13.10
C THR A 7 14.00 -12.09 12.03
N ILE A 8 13.63 -10.81 12.07
CA ILE A 8 14.21 -9.75 11.25
C ILE A 8 14.81 -8.66 12.16
N PRO A 9 16.01 -8.14 11.88
CA PRO A 9 16.56 -7.03 12.63
C PRO A 9 15.67 -5.78 12.51
N VAL A 10 15.44 -5.09 13.62
CA VAL A 10 14.69 -3.82 13.62
C VAL A 10 15.32 -2.80 12.65
N THR A 11 16.65 -2.81 12.51
CA THR A 11 17.38 -1.97 11.57
C THR A 11 17.00 -2.19 10.11
N GLU A 12 16.57 -3.40 9.73
CA GLU A 12 16.08 -3.68 8.39
C GLU A 12 14.64 -3.18 8.18
N ILE A 13 13.83 -3.15 9.24
CA ILE A 13 12.44 -2.65 9.21
C ILE A 13 12.41 -1.11 9.14
N VAL A 14 13.30 -0.44 9.87
CA VAL A 14 13.33 1.04 9.94
C VAL A 14 14.21 1.67 8.85
N LYS A 15 14.82 0.85 7.98
CA LYS A 15 15.65 1.36 6.89
C LYS A 15 14.77 2.18 5.95
N ARG A 16 15.11 3.45 5.76
CA ARG A 16 14.41 4.31 4.80
C ARG A 16 14.53 3.71 3.40
N GLU A 17 13.39 3.52 2.75
CA GLU A 17 13.34 3.14 1.35
C GLU A 17 13.81 4.33 0.51
N VAL A 18 14.88 4.11 -0.26
CA VAL A 18 15.40 5.06 -1.24
C VAL A 18 15.15 4.42 -2.60
N SER A 19 13.95 4.64 -3.13
CA SER A 19 13.52 4.14 -4.43
C SER A 19 13.15 5.33 -5.32
N GLU A 20 13.47 5.25 -6.62
CA GLU A 20 12.99 6.21 -7.62
C GLU A 20 11.50 6.03 -7.92
N THR A 21 10.93 4.88 -7.55
CA THR A 21 9.52 4.53 -7.76
C THR A 21 8.85 4.04 -6.46
N PRO A 22 8.83 4.86 -5.40
CA PRO A 22 8.42 4.45 -4.06
C PRO A 22 6.91 4.19 -3.95
N LYS A 23 6.48 3.47 -2.90
CA LYS A 23 5.02 3.36 -2.61
C LYS A 23 4.43 4.72 -2.27
N TYR A 24 5.11 5.50 -1.43
CA TYR A 24 4.74 6.87 -1.08
C TYR A 24 5.88 7.82 -1.44
N ASP A 25 5.61 8.77 -2.32
CA ASP A 25 6.59 9.82 -2.66
C ASP A 25 6.38 11.02 -1.74
N TRP A 26 7.21 11.11 -0.69
CA TRP A 26 7.05 12.14 0.34
C TRP A 26 7.71 13.47 -0.08
N PRO A 27 7.08 14.62 0.21
CA PRO A 27 5.80 14.80 0.91
C PRO A 27 4.58 14.50 0.03
N LEU A 28 3.50 14.02 0.65
CA LEU A 28 2.23 13.79 -0.06
C LEU A 28 1.44 15.10 -0.17
N GLU A 29 1.16 15.52 -1.40
CA GLU A 29 0.34 16.69 -1.70
C GLU A 29 -0.79 16.34 -2.68
N VAL A 30 -1.95 16.99 -2.55
CA VAL A 30 -3.10 16.69 -3.41
C VAL A 30 -2.77 17.04 -4.86
N GLY A 31 -3.01 16.10 -5.76
CA GLY A 31 -2.70 16.21 -7.18
C GLY A 31 -1.30 15.69 -7.56
N GLU A 32 -0.44 15.36 -6.59
CA GLU A 32 0.86 14.75 -6.87
C GLU A 32 0.71 13.38 -7.52
N LYS A 33 1.64 13.09 -8.45
CA LYS A 33 1.65 11.86 -9.26
C LYS A 33 3.05 11.30 -9.37
N TRP A 34 3.18 10.00 -9.13
CA TRP A 34 4.45 9.31 -9.27
C TRP A 34 4.26 7.90 -9.83
N LYS A 35 5.38 7.29 -10.19
CA LYS A 35 5.44 5.89 -10.59
C LYS A 35 5.76 5.04 -9.37
N TYR A 36 5.01 3.97 -9.14
CA TYR A 36 5.31 2.97 -8.13
C TYR A 36 5.63 1.64 -8.80
N GLU A 37 6.78 1.05 -8.44
CA GLU A 37 7.17 -0.27 -8.89
C GLU A 37 7.60 -1.13 -7.72
N ASN A 38 7.17 -2.38 -7.73
CA ASN A 38 7.47 -3.32 -6.65
C ASN A 38 7.66 -4.73 -7.20
N SER A 39 8.55 -5.47 -6.56
CA SER A 39 8.74 -6.90 -6.78
C SER A 39 8.52 -7.63 -5.47
N TRP A 40 7.68 -8.64 -5.48
CA TRP A 40 7.33 -9.41 -4.30
C TRP A 40 7.54 -10.90 -4.52
N THR A 41 7.65 -11.64 -3.42
CA THR A 41 7.68 -13.10 -3.42
C THR A 41 6.69 -13.58 -2.36
N SER A 42 5.68 -14.32 -2.80
CA SER A 42 4.71 -14.98 -1.93
C SER A 42 5.38 -16.11 -1.13
N GLN A 43 4.73 -16.51 -0.04
CA GLN A 43 5.20 -17.61 0.81
C GLN A 43 5.37 -18.94 0.06
N ASP A 44 4.56 -19.16 -0.98
CA ASP A 44 4.63 -20.36 -1.83
C ASP A 44 5.71 -20.28 -2.93
N GLY A 45 6.58 -19.27 -2.88
CA GLY A 45 7.66 -19.04 -3.83
C GLY A 45 7.24 -18.34 -5.13
N THR A 46 5.95 -18.02 -5.30
CA THR A 46 5.50 -17.24 -6.45
C THR A 46 6.10 -15.84 -6.39
N THR A 47 6.88 -15.47 -7.40
CA THR A 47 7.36 -14.09 -7.57
C THR A 47 6.38 -13.30 -8.43
N GLY A 48 6.26 -12.00 -8.15
CA GLY A 48 5.44 -11.10 -8.95
C GLY A 48 5.98 -9.68 -8.96
N THR A 49 5.49 -8.90 -9.90
CA THR A 49 5.85 -7.50 -10.09
C THR A 49 4.59 -6.66 -10.23
N GLN A 50 4.67 -5.42 -9.77
CA GLN A 50 3.66 -4.39 -9.93
C GLN A 50 4.30 -3.15 -10.53
N SER A 51 3.60 -2.53 -11.49
CA SER A 51 3.99 -1.25 -12.08
C SER A 51 2.74 -0.41 -12.19
N GLN A 52 2.64 0.61 -11.35
CA GLN A 52 1.45 1.43 -11.16
C GLN A 52 1.80 2.91 -11.24
N ASN A 53 0.83 3.73 -11.67
CA ASN A 53 0.88 5.18 -11.52
C ASN A 53 0.01 5.55 -10.31
N ALA A 54 0.58 6.32 -9.40
CA ALA A 54 -0.06 6.80 -8.21
C ALA A 54 -0.54 8.25 -8.38
N GLU A 55 -1.63 8.60 -7.71
CA GLU A 55 -2.15 9.96 -7.64
C GLU A 55 -2.79 10.20 -6.26
N VAL A 56 -2.43 11.31 -5.61
CA VAL A 56 -3.12 11.75 -4.38
C VAL A 56 -4.38 12.51 -4.78
N LEU A 57 -5.54 11.94 -4.47
CA LEU A 57 -6.84 12.48 -4.84
C LEU A 57 -7.36 13.54 -3.86
N SER A 58 -7.12 13.35 -2.56
CA SER A 58 -7.66 14.22 -1.52
C SER A 58 -6.88 14.08 -0.21
N TYR A 59 -7.07 15.07 0.68
CA TYR A 59 -6.69 15.01 2.09
C TYR A 59 -7.86 15.55 2.92
N GLN A 60 -8.58 14.66 3.62
CA GLN A 60 -9.83 14.97 4.33
C GLN A 60 -10.12 13.98 5.45
N GLU A 61 -11.25 14.19 6.16
CA GLU A 61 -11.70 13.29 7.22
C GLU A 61 -12.28 12.03 6.58
N GLU A 62 -11.74 10.89 6.97
CA GLU A 62 -12.20 9.59 6.54
C GLU A 62 -12.58 8.78 7.78
N THR A 63 -13.74 8.13 7.72
CA THR A 63 -14.28 7.38 8.85
C THR A 63 -14.26 5.89 8.55
N VAL A 64 -13.72 5.14 9.50
CA VAL A 64 -13.67 3.67 9.55
C VAL A 64 -14.23 3.22 10.89
N GLU A 65 -14.40 1.92 11.09
CA GLU A 65 -14.90 1.38 12.36
C GLU A 65 -14.05 1.80 13.58
N ALA A 66 -12.73 1.94 13.42
CA ALA A 66 -11.85 2.46 14.48
C ALA A 66 -12.01 3.96 14.81
N GLY A 67 -12.78 4.71 14.03
CA GLY A 67 -13.02 6.15 14.23
C GLY A 67 -12.74 7.00 12.99
N THR A 68 -12.67 8.32 13.20
CA THR A 68 -12.44 9.32 12.15
C THR A 68 -11.01 9.83 12.19
N PHE A 69 -10.35 9.84 11.03
CA PHE A 69 -8.96 10.26 10.90
C PHE A 69 -8.79 11.22 9.73
N MET A 70 -7.86 12.17 9.89
CA MET A 70 -7.33 12.92 8.76
C MET A 70 -6.50 11.98 7.88
N ALA A 71 -6.84 11.85 6.61
CA ALA A 71 -6.21 10.89 5.72
C ALA A 71 -6.09 11.37 4.27
N TYR A 72 -5.06 10.87 3.60
CA TYR A 72 -4.84 11.01 2.17
C TYR A 72 -5.51 9.86 1.44
N THR A 73 -6.27 10.17 0.39
CA THR A 73 -6.76 9.15 -0.55
C THR A 73 -5.79 9.07 -1.71
N ILE A 74 -5.12 7.94 -1.87
CA ILE A 74 -4.12 7.71 -2.92
C ILE A 74 -4.62 6.59 -3.81
N LYS A 75 -4.73 6.88 -5.11
CA LYS A 75 -5.12 5.92 -6.12
C LYS A 75 -3.91 5.41 -6.87
N TYR A 76 -3.76 4.10 -6.94
CA TYR A 76 -2.77 3.43 -7.77
C TYR A 76 -3.48 2.72 -8.90
N THR A 77 -3.01 2.92 -10.13
CA THR A 77 -3.56 2.23 -11.32
C THR A 77 -2.43 1.69 -12.16
N GLY A 78 -2.55 0.45 -12.61
CA GLY A 78 -1.53 -0.13 -13.46
C GLY A 78 -1.73 -1.61 -13.66
N LYS A 79 -0.64 -2.36 -13.59
CA LYS A 79 -0.62 -3.77 -13.90
C LYS A 79 0.16 -4.55 -12.86
N THR A 80 -0.34 -5.73 -12.52
CA THR A 80 0.41 -6.74 -11.78
C THR A 80 0.65 -7.97 -12.65
N THR A 81 1.79 -8.63 -12.45
CA THR A 81 2.11 -9.91 -13.09
C THR A 81 2.76 -10.86 -12.10
N ASN A 82 2.66 -12.18 -12.35
CA ASN A 82 3.40 -13.16 -11.58
C ASN A 82 4.07 -14.23 -12.45
N SER A 83 5.00 -14.95 -11.84
CA SER A 83 5.78 -16.04 -12.45
C SER A 83 4.96 -17.25 -12.88
N ARG A 84 3.68 -17.34 -12.48
CA ARG A 84 2.74 -18.39 -12.91
C ARG A 84 1.90 -17.98 -14.12
N GLY A 85 2.20 -16.85 -14.75
CA GLY A 85 1.52 -16.36 -15.95
C GLY A 85 0.27 -15.51 -15.69
N TYR A 86 -0.03 -15.19 -14.42
CA TYR A 86 -1.08 -14.22 -14.11
C TYR A 86 -0.65 -12.82 -14.53
N SER A 87 -1.59 -12.06 -15.09
CA SER A 87 -1.38 -10.69 -15.53
C SER A 87 -2.73 -9.97 -15.52
N ALA A 88 -2.90 -8.96 -14.67
CA ALA A 88 -4.15 -8.22 -14.56
C ALA A 88 -3.91 -6.72 -14.47
N ASN A 89 -4.85 -5.96 -15.02
CA ASN A 89 -4.97 -4.55 -14.67
C ASN A 89 -5.44 -4.44 -13.24
N GLU A 90 -4.86 -3.50 -12.51
CA GLU A 90 -5.06 -3.32 -11.09
C GLU A 90 -5.42 -1.87 -10.79
N THR A 91 -6.35 -1.69 -9.87
CA THR A 91 -6.63 -0.41 -9.24
C THR A 91 -6.71 -0.60 -7.73
N GLU A 92 -5.86 0.15 -7.02
CA GLU A 92 -5.88 0.21 -5.55
C GLU A 92 -6.26 1.62 -5.10
N ILE A 93 -7.05 1.72 -4.04
CA ILE A 93 -7.34 2.95 -3.31
C ILE A 93 -6.84 2.76 -1.89
N TRP A 94 -5.86 3.57 -1.49
CA TRP A 94 -5.27 3.59 -0.16
C TRP A 94 -5.73 4.84 0.57
N ILE A 95 -6.34 4.66 1.73
CA ILE A 95 -6.68 5.76 2.64
C ILE A 95 -5.61 5.81 3.73
N TYR A 96 -4.58 6.64 3.55
CA TYR A 96 -3.42 6.73 4.44
C TYR A 96 -3.64 7.80 5.52
N ALA A 97 -3.63 7.41 6.79
CA ALA A 97 -3.75 8.35 7.91
C ALA A 97 -2.37 8.63 8.56
N PRO A 98 -1.83 9.85 8.48
CA PRO A 98 -0.54 10.18 9.08
C PRO A 98 -0.47 9.95 10.59
N ALA A 99 -1.59 10.14 11.30
CA ALA A 99 -1.69 9.93 12.75
C ALA A 99 -1.47 8.46 13.16
N VAL A 100 -1.85 7.52 12.28
CA VAL A 100 -1.66 6.07 12.45
C VAL A 100 -0.34 5.61 11.83
N LYS A 101 0.27 6.43 10.96
CA LYS A 101 1.44 6.10 10.12
C LYS A 101 1.21 4.87 9.25
N ASN A 102 -0.05 4.63 8.89
CA ASN A 102 -0.47 3.50 8.08
C ASN A 102 -1.78 3.83 7.35
N PHE A 103 -2.19 2.96 6.44
CA PHE A 103 -3.53 3.03 5.88
C PHE A 103 -4.58 2.60 6.91
N ILE A 104 -5.73 3.26 6.85
CA ILE A 104 -6.92 2.92 7.62
C ILE A 104 -7.95 2.16 6.77
N LYS A 105 -7.80 2.21 5.45
CA LYS A 105 -8.59 1.43 4.50
C LYS A 105 -7.82 1.19 3.21
N LEU A 106 -7.96 -0.01 2.65
CA LEU A 106 -7.47 -0.41 1.35
C LEU A 106 -8.62 -1.01 0.55
N THR A 107 -8.77 -0.61 -0.70
CA THR A 107 -9.62 -1.31 -1.67
C THR A 107 -8.79 -1.66 -2.88
N GLN A 108 -8.83 -2.91 -3.32
CA GLN A 108 -8.07 -3.43 -4.44
C GLN A 108 -8.99 -4.16 -5.41
N ASN A 109 -8.85 -3.83 -6.69
CA ASN A 109 -9.57 -4.47 -7.79
C ASN A 109 -8.56 -4.97 -8.83
N GLN A 110 -8.60 -6.28 -9.13
CA GLN A 110 -7.71 -6.93 -10.09
C GLN A 110 -8.47 -7.98 -10.92
N GLY A 111 -8.90 -7.62 -12.12
CA GLY A 111 -9.80 -8.49 -12.89
C GLY A 111 -11.08 -8.79 -12.10
N ASP A 112 -11.36 -10.08 -11.83
CA ASP A 112 -12.52 -10.51 -11.02
C ASP A 112 -12.23 -10.53 -9.51
N PHE A 113 -11.00 -10.23 -9.09
CA PHE A 113 -10.63 -10.19 -7.68
C PHE A 113 -10.95 -8.82 -7.07
N HIS A 114 -11.69 -8.84 -5.96
CA HIS A 114 -12.02 -7.66 -5.16
C HIS A 114 -11.64 -7.91 -3.70
N TYR A 115 -10.84 -6.99 -3.13
CA TYR A 115 -10.39 -7.06 -1.75
C TYR A 115 -10.57 -5.71 -1.07
N VAL A 116 -11.06 -5.74 0.17
CA VAL A 116 -11.22 -4.58 1.03
C VAL A 116 -10.67 -4.92 2.41
N GLU A 117 -9.85 -4.03 2.93
CA GLU A 117 -9.32 -4.07 4.29
C GLU A 117 -9.63 -2.75 4.97
N GLU A 118 -10.09 -2.79 6.21
CA GLU A 118 -10.47 -1.61 6.98
C GLU A 118 -10.00 -1.73 8.43
N LEU A 119 -9.54 -0.63 9.01
CA LEU A 119 -9.09 -0.55 10.40
C LEU A 119 -10.30 -0.54 11.33
N ILE A 120 -10.43 -1.62 12.11
CA ILE A 120 -11.56 -1.83 13.03
C ILE A 120 -11.29 -1.35 14.46
N GLU A 121 -10.04 -1.38 14.90
CA GLU A 121 -9.65 -0.95 16.24
C GLU A 121 -8.27 -0.28 16.19
N TYR A 122 -8.10 0.81 16.94
CA TYR A 122 -6.83 1.48 17.11
C TYR A 122 -6.65 1.94 18.55
N SER A 123 -5.56 1.52 19.19
CA SER A 123 -5.14 2.00 20.49
C SER A 123 -3.70 2.49 20.41
N LYS A 124 -3.44 3.65 21.00
CA LYS A 124 -2.10 4.21 21.14
C LYS A 124 -1.72 4.15 22.62
N PRO A 125 -0.67 3.39 23.00
CA PRO A 125 -0.19 3.42 24.37
C PRO A 125 0.32 4.82 24.73
N GLU A 126 0.05 5.23 25.97
CA GLU A 126 0.55 6.49 26.56
C GLU A 126 2.07 6.52 26.73
#